data_AF-Q6B362-F1
#
_entry.id   AF-Q6B362-F1
#
_cell.length_a   1.000
_cell.length_b   1.000
_cell.length_c   1.000
_cell.angle_alpha   90.00
_cell.angle_beta   90.00
_cell.angle_gamma   90.00
#
_symmetry.space_group_name_H-M   'P 1'
#
loop_
_entity.id
_entity.type
_entity.pdbx_description
1 polymer ?
#
loop_
_entity_poly.entity_id
_entity_poly.type
_entity_poly.pdbx_seq_one_letter_code
_entity_poly.pdbx_strand_id
1 'polypeptide(L)'
;MDDDKLSGIHRGVEFDSHYSEAEFILSQFDSQTDPLSRLEEIPVINWNLICEHSELLLAKCFDLRVVLWLMRANLHLEGISALFVGAANIDTEYSLGESTIFPQADTDQAVDSIHAAALGWLATPQCLHEIKNSRIFPDNRLTVDELLTLRFSDQERRDLHFSEAVRIISHADAFFASKGIPSLGEQLTLGIQALERIENYANVQAKDYRLDCRNVRDYLQGLSLSLYTLEQQSASVIEDEGAQALPDVRTSIVSANKTIRSRQDVILLLDQVLDYFQQYEPSHPAPILIRRSQKMIGMDFVTIVEELLPESLVSLLQLSGK
;
A
#
# COMPACT_ATOMS: atom_id res chain seq x y z
N MET A 1 23.17 28.92 -38.24
CA MET A 1 22.77 27.56 -37.83
C MET A 1 22.40 27.69 -36.37
N ASP A 2 21.28 28.37 -36.13
CA ASP A 2 20.82 28.85 -34.81
C ASP A 2 19.29 28.73 -34.77
N ASP A 3 18.77 27.52 -35.01
CA ASP A 3 17.33 27.22 -34.92
C ASP A 3 17.00 26.26 -33.75
N ASP A 4 17.99 25.93 -32.91
CA ASP A 4 17.84 24.93 -31.84
C ASP A 4 17.42 25.53 -30.48
N LYS A 5 17.01 26.81 -30.48
CA LYS A 5 16.61 27.55 -29.26
C LYS A 5 15.18 28.10 -29.28
N LEU A 6 14.38 27.75 -30.28
CA LEU A 6 12.92 27.91 -30.20
C LEU A 6 12.33 26.76 -29.38
N SER A 7 12.54 26.88 -28.07
CA SER A 7 11.70 26.43 -26.96
C SER A 7 10.99 25.08 -27.11
N GLY A 8 11.51 24.06 -26.43
CA GLY A 8 10.76 22.83 -26.09
C GLY A 8 9.48 23.06 -25.28
N ILE A 9 9.15 24.30 -24.93
CA ILE A 9 7.87 24.70 -24.31
C ILE A 9 6.70 24.62 -25.30
N HIS A 10 6.97 24.67 -26.62
CA HIS A 10 5.94 24.65 -27.67
C HIS A 10 5.80 23.33 -28.43
N ARG A 11 6.59 22.30 -28.11
CA ARG A 11 6.48 20.96 -28.69
C ARG A 11 6.40 19.92 -27.57
N GLY A 12 5.58 18.90 -27.76
CA GLY A 12 5.46 17.80 -26.82
C GLY A 12 6.75 16.98 -26.71
N VAL A 13 6.73 15.99 -25.82
CA VAL A 13 7.89 15.14 -25.51
C VAL A 13 7.97 13.88 -26.40
N GLU A 14 7.06 13.68 -27.34
CA GLU A 14 6.96 12.44 -28.14
C GLU A 14 8.21 12.11 -28.98
N PHE A 15 9.08 13.09 -29.25
CA PHE A 15 10.33 12.89 -30.01
C PHE A 15 11.57 12.75 -29.11
N ASP A 16 11.40 12.78 -27.80
CA ASP A 16 12.48 12.64 -26.83
C ASP A 16 12.92 11.17 -26.72
N SER A 17 14.23 10.91 -26.64
CA SER A 17 14.75 9.54 -26.47
C SER A 17 14.25 8.90 -25.18
N HIS A 18 14.11 9.67 -24.09
CA HIS A 18 13.58 9.17 -22.83
C HIS A 18 12.11 8.79 -22.94
N TYR A 19 11.34 9.47 -23.80
CA TYR A 19 9.94 9.13 -24.04
C TYR A 19 9.84 7.75 -24.69
N SER A 20 10.58 7.52 -25.80
CA SER A 20 10.56 6.23 -26.48
C SER A 20 11.08 5.08 -25.61
N GLU A 21 12.09 5.33 -24.76
CA GLU A 21 12.63 4.32 -23.85
C GLU A 21 11.62 3.92 -22.76
N ALA A 22 10.99 4.90 -22.09
CA ALA A 22 9.96 4.63 -21.09
C ALA A 22 8.72 3.95 -21.69
N GLU A 23 8.25 4.43 -22.86
CA GLU A 23 7.11 3.85 -23.57
C GLU A 23 7.36 2.40 -23.98
N PHE A 24 8.57 2.09 -24.46
CA PHE A 24 8.97 0.74 -24.83
C PHE A 24 8.96 -0.22 -23.64
N ILE A 25 9.55 0.18 -22.50
CA ILE A 25 9.59 -0.64 -21.29
C ILE A 25 8.16 -0.92 -20.78
N LEU A 26 7.31 0.10 -20.71
CA LEU A 26 5.91 -0.05 -20.26
C LEU A 26 5.08 -0.88 -21.25
N SER A 27 5.29 -0.73 -22.55
CA SER A 27 4.59 -1.56 -23.55
C SER A 27 4.95 -3.04 -23.42
N GLN A 28 6.23 -3.35 -23.13
CA GLN A 28 6.63 -4.72 -22.85
C GLN A 28 5.93 -5.27 -21.60
N PHE A 29 5.85 -4.49 -20.53
CA PHE A 29 5.12 -4.87 -19.32
C PHE A 29 3.66 -5.20 -19.60
N ASP A 30 2.98 -4.30 -20.30
CA ASP A 30 1.55 -4.41 -20.54
C ASP A 30 1.25 -5.64 -21.42
N SER A 31 2.13 -5.95 -22.38
CA SER A 31 2.03 -7.17 -23.20
C SER A 31 2.27 -8.49 -22.45
N GLN A 32 2.98 -8.46 -21.31
CA GLN A 32 3.25 -9.63 -20.48
C GLN A 32 2.07 -9.99 -19.57
N THR A 33 1.28 -8.99 -19.18
CA THR A 33 0.09 -9.18 -18.34
C THR A 33 -1.10 -9.77 -19.10
N ASP A 34 -0.98 -9.97 -20.42
CA ASP A 34 -1.95 -10.72 -21.21
C ASP A 34 -1.86 -12.24 -20.90
N PRO A 35 -2.92 -12.87 -20.36
CA PRO A 35 -2.96 -14.31 -20.05
C PRO A 35 -2.68 -15.22 -21.25
N LEU A 36 -2.76 -14.70 -22.48
CA LEU A 36 -2.48 -15.42 -23.72
C LEU A 36 -1.01 -15.36 -24.13
N SER A 37 -0.22 -14.49 -23.50
CA SER A 37 1.19 -14.27 -23.78
C SER A 37 2.05 -15.29 -23.01
N ARG A 38 2.36 -16.43 -23.63
CA ARG A 38 3.32 -17.40 -23.08
C ARG A 38 4.75 -16.90 -23.30
N LEU A 39 5.25 -16.10 -22.36
CA LEU A 39 6.67 -15.76 -22.30
C LEU A 39 7.38 -16.71 -21.33
N GLU A 40 8.54 -17.24 -21.76
CA GLU A 40 9.34 -18.22 -21.00
C GLU A 40 10.12 -17.58 -19.84
N GLU A 41 10.36 -16.26 -19.89
CA GLU A 41 10.97 -15.46 -18.83
C GLU A 41 10.21 -14.13 -18.70
N ILE A 42 9.86 -13.76 -17.47
CA ILE A 42 9.26 -12.45 -17.15
C ILE A 42 10.42 -11.48 -16.91
N PRO A 43 10.73 -10.55 -17.84
CA PRO A 43 11.81 -9.60 -17.63
C PRO A 43 11.49 -8.70 -16.44
N VAL A 44 12.46 -8.54 -15.53
CA VAL A 44 12.33 -7.67 -14.37
C VAL A 44 12.32 -6.22 -14.84
N ILE A 45 11.24 -5.51 -14.55
CA ILE A 45 11.10 -4.10 -14.91
C ILE A 45 11.88 -3.24 -13.92
N ASN A 46 12.68 -2.32 -14.47
CA ASN A 46 13.35 -1.32 -13.68
C ASN A 46 12.46 -0.09 -13.50
N TRP A 47 11.61 -0.11 -12.47
CA TRP A 47 10.71 1.01 -12.15
C TRP A 47 11.45 2.30 -11.80
N ASN A 48 12.66 2.24 -11.24
CA ASN A 48 13.47 3.43 -10.97
C ASN A 48 13.86 4.16 -12.27
N LEU A 49 14.18 3.40 -13.32
CA LEU A 49 14.54 3.99 -14.62
C LEU A 49 13.34 4.70 -15.26
N ILE A 50 12.14 4.11 -15.18
CA ILE A 50 10.91 4.74 -15.67
C ILE A 50 10.62 6.03 -14.89
N CYS A 51 10.82 6.01 -13.57
CA CYS A 51 10.68 7.18 -12.71
C CYS A 51 11.63 8.31 -13.16
N GLU A 52 12.93 8.01 -13.29
CA GLU A 52 13.96 8.98 -13.72
C GLU A 52 13.64 9.58 -15.10
N HIS A 53 13.30 8.75 -16.08
CA HIS A 53 12.90 9.24 -17.40
C HIS A 53 11.65 10.13 -17.33
N SER A 54 10.65 9.74 -16.55
CA SER A 54 9.41 10.50 -16.45
C SER A 54 9.64 11.87 -15.80
N GLU A 55 10.47 11.95 -14.76
CA GLU A 55 10.85 13.24 -14.14
C GLU A 55 11.61 14.16 -15.10
N LEU A 56 12.55 13.61 -15.88
CA LEU A 56 13.30 14.38 -16.89
C LEU A 56 12.39 14.93 -17.99
N LEU A 57 11.35 14.19 -18.38
CA LEU A 57 10.37 14.60 -19.37
C LEU A 57 9.39 15.64 -18.80
N LEU A 58 8.89 15.44 -17.59
CA LEU A 58 7.97 16.39 -16.92
C LEU A 58 8.64 17.73 -16.59
N ALA A 59 9.97 17.76 -16.45
CA ALA A 59 10.72 19.00 -16.35
C ALA A 59 10.70 19.85 -17.65
N LYS A 60 10.31 19.25 -18.79
CA LYS A 60 10.23 19.92 -20.10
C LYS A 60 8.82 20.41 -20.40
N CYS A 61 7.82 19.55 -20.22
CA CYS A 61 6.42 19.92 -20.34
C CYS A 61 5.50 19.01 -19.50
N PHE A 62 4.31 19.49 -19.19
CA PHE A 62 3.30 18.70 -18.48
C PHE A 62 2.57 17.78 -19.46
N ASP A 63 3.03 16.54 -19.60
CA ASP A 63 2.39 15.52 -20.46
C ASP A 63 1.68 14.45 -19.63
N LEU A 64 0.37 14.29 -19.85
CA LEU A 64 -0.48 13.37 -19.10
C LEU A 64 -0.06 11.91 -19.21
N ARG A 65 0.51 11.49 -20.35
CA ARG A 65 1.02 10.13 -20.53
C ARG A 65 2.20 9.91 -19.59
N VAL A 66 3.10 10.89 -19.54
CA VAL A 66 4.29 10.84 -18.69
C VAL A 66 3.93 10.94 -17.21
N VAL A 67 2.94 11.76 -16.84
CA VAL A 67 2.42 11.79 -15.46
C VAL A 67 1.88 10.41 -15.07
N LEU A 68 1.17 9.72 -15.96
CA LEU A 68 0.74 8.34 -15.70
C LEU A 68 1.91 7.37 -15.58
N TRP A 69 2.95 7.49 -16.40
CA TRP A 69 4.13 6.63 -16.28
C TRP A 69 4.85 6.81 -14.95
N LEU A 70 5.00 8.07 -14.50
CA LEU A 70 5.56 8.39 -13.18
C LEU A 70 4.67 7.84 -12.06
N MET A 71 3.35 8.00 -12.17
CA MET A 71 2.38 7.45 -11.22
C MET A 71 2.50 5.92 -11.13
N ARG A 72 2.59 5.23 -12.26
CA ARG A 72 2.79 3.78 -12.31
C ARG A 72 4.10 3.37 -11.66
N ALA A 73 5.21 4.00 -12.03
CA ALA A 73 6.51 3.70 -11.42
C ALA A 73 6.47 3.87 -9.90
N ASN A 74 5.90 4.97 -9.42
CA ASN A 74 5.79 5.24 -7.98
C ASN A 74 4.76 4.35 -7.27
N LEU A 75 3.76 3.78 -7.95
CA LEU A 75 2.90 2.75 -7.36
C LEU A 75 3.69 1.50 -6.98
N HIS A 76 4.68 1.12 -7.80
CA HIS A 76 5.55 -0.03 -7.54
C HIS A 76 6.68 0.27 -6.55
N LEU A 77 7.16 1.51 -6.49
CA LEU A 77 8.26 1.93 -5.62
C LEU A 77 7.78 2.42 -4.24
N GLU A 78 6.80 3.32 -4.24
CA GLU A 78 6.36 4.05 -3.05
C GLU A 78 5.02 3.56 -2.48
N GLY A 79 4.22 2.89 -3.31
CA GLY A 79 2.92 2.36 -2.92
C GLY A 79 1.74 3.27 -3.28
N ILE A 80 0.59 3.02 -2.66
CA ILE A 80 -0.71 3.55 -3.07
C ILE A 80 -0.79 5.08 -3.09
N SER A 81 -0.01 5.78 -2.27
CA SER A 81 0.05 7.24 -2.27
C SER A 81 0.45 7.85 -3.62
N ALA A 82 1.19 7.11 -4.44
CA ALA A 82 1.56 7.54 -5.78
C ALA A 82 0.33 7.84 -6.67
N LEU A 83 -0.74 7.05 -6.55
CA LEU A 83 -1.99 7.28 -7.27
C LEU A 83 -2.59 8.64 -6.89
N PHE A 84 -2.66 8.93 -5.60
CA PHE A 84 -3.29 10.14 -5.09
C PHE A 84 -2.47 11.39 -5.36
N VAL A 85 -1.15 11.30 -5.19
CA VAL A 85 -0.23 12.39 -5.53
C VAL A 85 -0.28 12.70 -7.03
N GLY A 86 -0.25 11.68 -7.88
CA GLY A 86 -0.34 11.87 -9.33
C GLY A 86 -1.70 12.43 -9.77
N ALA A 87 -2.81 11.94 -9.21
CA ALA A 87 -4.14 12.47 -9.50
C ALA A 87 -4.30 13.92 -9.04
N ALA A 88 -3.83 14.25 -7.83
CA ALA A 88 -3.85 15.63 -7.33
C ALA A 88 -3.01 16.57 -8.21
N ASN A 89 -1.88 16.10 -8.74
CA ASN A 89 -1.04 16.87 -9.65
C ASN A 89 -1.79 17.20 -10.96
N ILE A 90 -2.41 16.20 -11.60
CA ILE A 90 -3.23 16.40 -12.81
C ILE A 90 -4.40 17.35 -12.54
N ASP A 91 -5.13 17.14 -11.45
CA ASP A 91 -6.30 17.96 -11.08
C ASP A 91 -5.91 19.42 -10.80
N THR A 92 -4.77 19.65 -10.15
CA THR A 92 -4.23 20.98 -9.91
C THR A 92 -3.88 21.68 -11.21
N GLU A 93 -3.19 20.98 -12.12
CA GLU A 93 -2.77 21.57 -13.40
C GLU A 93 -3.96 21.97 -14.28
N TYR A 94 -4.99 21.11 -14.36
CA TYR A 94 -6.25 21.46 -15.04
C TYR A 94 -6.97 22.63 -14.38
N SER A 95 -6.95 22.71 -13.04
CA SER A 95 -7.65 23.76 -12.29
C SER A 95 -6.98 25.13 -12.41
N LEU A 96 -5.65 25.17 -12.43
CA LEU A 96 -4.89 26.41 -12.62
C LEU A 96 -5.04 26.94 -14.05
N GLY A 97 -4.96 26.05 -15.05
CA GLY A 97 -5.09 26.42 -16.47
C GLY A 97 -3.99 27.35 -16.97
N GLU A 98 -2.86 27.43 -16.27
CA GLU A 98 -1.76 28.35 -16.56
C GLU A 98 -0.76 27.78 -17.58
N SER A 99 -0.68 26.45 -17.71
CA SER A 99 0.23 25.77 -18.62
C SER A 99 -0.50 24.98 -19.71
N THR A 100 0.22 24.66 -20.79
CA THR A 100 -0.29 23.78 -21.84
C THR A 100 -0.13 22.32 -21.40
N ILE A 101 -1.25 21.60 -21.34
CA ILE A 101 -1.29 20.17 -20.98
C ILE A 101 -1.14 19.31 -22.24
N PHE A 102 -0.10 18.50 -22.31
CA PHE A 102 0.16 17.57 -23.41
C PHE A 102 -0.44 16.18 -23.11
N PRO A 103 -0.73 15.35 -24.14
CA PRO A 103 -0.48 15.59 -25.55
C PRO A 103 -1.52 16.53 -26.20
N GLN A 104 -1.12 17.19 -27.28
CA GLN A 104 -1.98 18.04 -28.10
C GLN A 104 -2.34 17.29 -29.39
N ALA A 105 -3.54 17.51 -29.93
CA ALA A 105 -3.90 16.91 -31.21
C ALA A 105 -3.15 17.62 -32.36
N ASP A 106 -2.64 16.84 -33.33
CA ASP A 106 -1.97 17.36 -34.54
C ASP A 106 -2.94 18.01 -35.55
N THR A 107 -4.20 18.24 -35.18
CA THR A 107 -5.24 18.71 -36.10
C THR A 107 -5.39 20.23 -36.06
N ASP A 108 -5.57 20.84 -37.24
CA ASP A 108 -5.94 22.27 -37.39
C ASP A 108 -7.28 22.64 -36.70
N GLN A 109 -8.00 21.66 -36.15
CA GLN A 109 -9.25 21.84 -35.41
C GLN A 109 -8.96 21.96 -33.92
N ALA A 110 -8.90 23.20 -33.43
CA ALA A 110 -8.56 23.60 -32.05
C ALA A 110 -9.50 23.10 -30.92
N VAL A 111 -10.33 22.08 -31.15
CA VAL A 111 -11.38 21.63 -30.22
C VAL A 111 -11.27 20.15 -29.84
N ASP A 112 -10.60 19.32 -30.63
CA ASP A 112 -10.50 17.89 -30.35
C ASP A 112 -9.33 17.62 -29.37
N SER A 113 -9.62 17.03 -28.21
CA SER A 113 -8.60 16.65 -27.22
C SER A 113 -8.39 15.14 -27.19
N ILE A 114 -7.12 14.73 -27.12
CA ILE A 114 -6.69 13.35 -26.95
C ILE A 114 -6.34 13.00 -25.48
N HIS A 115 -6.64 13.90 -24.54
CA HIS A 115 -6.36 13.71 -23.11
C HIS A 115 -7.06 12.51 -22.50
N ALA A 116 -8.32 12.25 -22.89
CA ALA A 116 -9.04 11.07 -22.42
C ALA A 116 -8.32 9.77 -22.81
N ALA A 117 -7.82 9.68 -24.05
CA ALA A 117 -7.06 8.53 -24.51
C ALA A 117 -5.69 8.44 -23.83
N ALA A 118 -5.00 9.58 -23.65
CA ALA A 118 -3.73 9.66 -22.94
C ALA A 118 -3.84 9.15 -21.49
N LEU A 119 -4.98 9.39 -20.84
CA LEU A 119 -5.28 8.94 -19.49
C LEU A 119 -5.92 7.54 -19.41
N GLY A 120 -6.06 6.86 -20.55
CA GLY A 120 -6.88 5.65 -20.70
C GLY A 120 -6.49 4.49 -19.80
N TRP A 121 -5.23 4.41 -19.35
CA TRP A 121 -4.79 3.37 -18.39
C TRP A 121 -5.65 3.36 -17.11
N LEU A 122 -6.07 4.53 -16.61
CA LEU A 122 -6.91 4.65 -15.41
C LEU A 122 -8.28 3.95 -15.54
N ALA A 123 -8.74 3.71 -16.77
CA ALA A 123 -9.98 3.00 -17.05
C ALA A 123 -9.80 1.47 -17.24
N THR A 124 -8.56 0.97 -17.17
CA THR A 124 -8.26 -0.44 -17.48
C THR A 124 -8.35 -1.34 -16.24
N PRO A 125 -8.67 -2.64 -16.42
CA PRO A 125 -8.52 -3.63 -15.35
C PRO A 125 -7.09 -3.75 -14.83
N GLN A 126 -6.10 -3.47 -15.67
CA GLN A 126 -4.68 -3.48 -15.31
C GLN A 126 -4.36 -2.42 -14.27
N CYS A 127 -4.89 -1.20 -14.41
CA CYS A 127 -4.77 -0.16 -13.39
C CYS A 127 -5.30 -0.63 -12.04
N LEU A 128 -6.50 -1.22 -12.02
CA LEU A 128 -7.08 -1.75 -10.79
C LEU A 128 -6.24 -2.88 -10.20
N HIS A 129 -5.66 -3.74 -11.03
CA HIS A 129 -4.75 -4.80 -10.59
C HIS A 129 -3.47 -4.23 -9.97
N GLU A 130 -2.85 -3.23 -10.58
CA GLU A 130 -1.65 -2.57 -10.04
C GLU A 130 -1.96 -1.84 -8.72
N ILE A 131 -3.11 -1.15 -8.62
CA ILE A 131 -3.58 -0.52 -7.38
C ILE A 131 -3.72 -1.55 -6.25
N LYS A 132 -4.42 -2.66 -6.52
CA LYS A 132 -4.67 -3.75 -5.55
C LYS A 132 -3.38 -4.36 -5.02
N ASN A 133 -2.40 -4.55 -5.89
CA ASN A 133 -1.12 -5.17 -5.54
C ASN A 133 -0.04 -4.17 -5.10
N SER A 134 -0.33 -2.87 -5.15
CA SER A 134 0.57 -1.86 -4.58
C SER A 134 0.65 -2.00 -3.06
N ARG A 135 1.79 -1.61 -2.49
CA ARG A 135 1.97 -1.54 -1.04
C ARG A 135 1.22 -0.34 -0.46
N ILE A 136 0.88 -0.38 0.82
CA ILE A 136 0.35 0.81 1.51
C ILE A 136 1.40 1.92 1.59
N PHE A 137 2.65 1.57 1.90
CA PHE A 137 3.81 2.46 1.96
C PHE A 137 5.09 1.63 1.69
N PRO A 138 6.27 2.22 1.40
CA PRO A 138 7.42 1.50 0.83
C PRO A 138 7.91 0.31 1.68
N ASP A 139 8.02 0.52 2.98
CA ASP A 139 8.51 -0.47 3.94
C ASP A 139 7.44 -1.50 4.38
N ASN A 140 6.21 -1.36 3.88
CA ASN A 140 5.14 -2.30 4.18
C ASN A 140 5.30 -3.60 3.38
N ARG A 141 4.90 -4.72 3.97
CA ARG A 141 4.85 -6.01 3.29
C ARG A 141 3.49 -6.32 2.67
N LEU A 142 2.42 -5.72 3.18
CA LEU A 142 1.08 -5.99 2.69
C LEU A 142 0.70 -5.11 1.51
N THR A 143 -0.07 -5.69 0.60
CA THR A 143 -0.72 -4.97 -0.48
C THR A 143 -2.02 -4.30 -0.01
N VAL A 144 -2.56 -3.41 -0.83
CA VAL A 144 -3.87 -2.79 -0.58
C VAL A 144 -4.98 -3.84 -0.50
N ASP A 145 -4.96 -4.84 -1.38
CA ASP A 145 -5.97 -5.91 -1.40
C ASP A 145 -5.83 -6.85 -0.19
N GLU A 146 -4.60 -7.14 0.25
CA GLU A 146 -4.35 -7.87 1.49
C GLU A 146 -4.91 -7.13 2.71
N LEU A 147 -4.73 -5.81 2.78
CA LEU A 147 -5.29 -5.00 3.87
C LEU A 147 -6.82 -5.11 3.95
N LEU A 148 -7.50 -5.14 2.80
CA LEU A 148 -8.95 -5.35 2.72
C LEU A 148 -9.35 -6.78 3.10
N THR A 149 -8.58 -7.77 2.66
CA THR A 149 -8.91 -9.18 2.84
C THR A 149 -8.58 -9.73 4.24
N LEU A 150 -7.68 -9.08 4.98
CA LEU A 150 -7.40 -9.36 6.41
C LEU A 150 -8.66 -9.42 7.28
N ARG A 151 -9.77 -8.82 6.85
CA ARG A 151 -11.07 -8.82 7.53
C ARG A 151 -11.88 -10.11 7.39
N PHE A 152 -11.60 -10.94 6.40
CA PHE A 152 -12.46 -12.07 6.02
C PHE A 152 -11.93 -13.45 6.46
N SER A 153 -10.72 -13.55 7.00
CA SER A 153 -10.16 -14.81 7.50
C SER A 153 -10.50 -15.05 8.98
N ASP A 154 -11.28 -16.10 9.23
CA ASP A 154 -11.58 -16.77 10.51
C ASP A 154 -12.12 -15.92 11.68
N GLN A 155 -13.31 -16.26 12.20
CA GLN A 155 -13.96 -15.53 13.29
C GLN A 155 -13.16 -15.50 14.60
N GLU A 156 -12.28 -16.47 14.85
CA GLU A 156 -11.46 -16.57 16.07
C GLU A 156 -10.18 -15.71 16.05
N ARG A 157 -9.77 -15.15 14.88
CA ARG A 157 -8.54 -14.33 14.75
C ARG A 157 -8.78 -12.88 14.35
N ARG A 158 -10.05 -12.44 14.28
CA ARG A 158 -10.43 -11.10 13.82
C ARG A 158 -9.77 -9.98 14.62
N ASP A 159 -9.62 -10.14 15.93
CA ASP A 159 -9.08 -9.08 16.80
C ASP A 159 -7.57 -8.86 16.59
N LEU A 160 -6.83 -9.94 16.29
CA LEU A 160 -5.41 -9.86 15.91
C LEU A 160 -5.23 -9.19 14.54
N HIS A 161 -6.08 -9.54 13.56
CA HIS A 161 -6.05 -8.92 12.23
C HIS A 161 -6.48 -7.45 12.26
N PHE A 162 -7.44 -7.09 13.12
CA PHE A 162 -7.91 -5.72 13.32
C PHE A 162 -6.80 -4.84 13.92
N SER A 163 -6.20 -5.26 15.04
CA SER A 163 -5.13 -4.51 15.69
C SER A 163 -3.89 -4.36 14.80
N GLU A 164 -3.58 -5.38 14.00
CA GLU A 164 -2.53 -5.30 13.00
C GLU A 164 -2.86 -4.30 11.88
N ALA A 165 -4.08 -4.32 11.34
CA ALA A 165 -4.52 -3.37 10.31
C ALA A 165 -4.46 -1.91 10.82
N VAL A 166 -5.00 -1.65 12.02
CA VAL A 166 -4.95 -0.32 12.66
C VAL A 166 -3.50 0.12 12.83
N ARG A 167 -2.62 -0.75 13.33
CA ARG A 167 -1.20 -0.46 13.48
C ARG A 167 -0.56 -0.09 12.14
N ILE A 168 -0.81 -0.87 11.08
CA ILE A 168 -0.27 -0.60 9.74
C ILE A 168 -0.73 0.75 9.22
N ILE A 169 -2.01 1.08 9.35
CA ILE A 169 -2.58 2.38 8.94
C ILE A 169 -1.92 3.51 9.72
N SER A 170 -1.80 3.41 11.05
CA SER A 170 -1.13 4.44 11.85
C SER A 170 0.34 4.64 11.48
N HIS A 171 1.06 3.56 11.12
CA HIS A 171 2.44 3.69 10.63
C HIS A 171 2.49 4.36 9.26
N ALA A 172 1.56 4.02 8.37
CA ALA A 172 1.44 4.66 7.06
C ALA A 172 1.19 6.16 7.22
N ASP A 173 0.23 6.56 8.05
CA ASP A 173 -0.08 7.97 8.31
C ASP A 173 1.10 8.74 8.90
N ALA A 174 1.84 8.13 9.83
CA ALA A 174 3.06 8.73 10.38
C ALA A 174 4.15 8.90 9.30
N PHE A 175 4.30 7.91 8.42
CA PHE A 175 5.20 8.00 7.27
C PHE A 175 4.79 9.12 6.31
N PHE A 176 3.52 9.21 5.93
CA PHE A 176 2.99 10.25 5.05
C PHE A 176 3.16 11.64 5.65
N ALA A 177 2.84 11.81 6.93
CA ALA A 177 3.04 13.07 7.65
C ALA A 177 4.51 13.54 7.62
N SER A 178 5.47 12.62 7.72
CA SER A 178 6.91 12.94 7.64
C SER A 178 7.34 13.49 6.27
N LYS A 179 6.53 13.23 5.22
CA LYS A 179 6.74 13.70 3.84
C LYS A 179 5.83 14.87 3.46
N GLY A 180 5.00 15.36 4.38
CA GLY A 180 3.98 16.38 4.09
C GLY A 180 2.82 15.87 3.23
N ILE A 181 2.60 14.55 3.21
CA ILE A 181 1.48 13.91 2.52
C ILE A 181 0.33 13.71 3.52
N PRO A 182 -0.95 13.91 3.12
CA PRO A 182 -2.11 13.68 3.98
C PRO A 182 -2.23 12.23 4.49
N SER A 183 -3.09 11.98 5.49
CA SER A 183 -3.38 10.61 5.94
C SER A 183 -3.99 9.75 4.83
N LEU A 184 -3.92 8.43 4.94
CA LEU A 184 -4.46 7.52 3.93
C LEU A 184 -5.96 7.76 3.67
N GLY A 185 -6.74 7.98 4.73
CA GLY A 185 -8.18 8.27 4.61
C GLY A 185 -8.46 9.60 3.89
N GLU A 186 -7.67 10.63 4.16
CA GLU A 186 -7.77 11.92 3.48
C GLU A 186 -7.34 11.82 2.00
N GLN A 187 -6.23 11.11 1.73
CA GLN A 187 -5.76 10.82 0.38
C GLN A 187 -6.82 10.09 -0.46
N LEU A 188 -7.52 9.10 0.11
CA LEU A 188 -8.61 8.41 -0.58
C LEU A 188 -9.75 9.36 -0.93
N THR A 189 -10.17 10.19 0.03
CA THR A 189 -11.26 11.15 -0.17
C THR A 189 -10.92 12.16 -1.26
N LEU A 190 -9.75 12.78 -1.17
CA LEU A 190 -9.27 13.76 -2.15
C LEU A 190 -9.02 13.10 -3.52
N GLY A 191 -8.44 11.91 -3.53
CA GLY A 191 -8.15 11.15 -4.74
C GLY A 191 -9.39 10.75 -5.53
N ILE A 192 -10.44 10.27 -4.86
CA ILE A 192 -11.72 9.94 -5.52
C ILE A 192 -12.31 11.18 -6.21
N GLN A 193 -12.29 12.32 -5.53
CA GLN A 193 -12.79 13.59 -6.08
C GLN A 193 -11.92 14.09 -7.23
N ALA A 194 -10.59 13.99 -7.12
CA ALA A 194 -9.66 14.35 -8.18
C ALA A 194 -9.90 13.48 -9.43
N LEU A 195 -10.07 12.16 -9.28
CA LEU A 195 -10.37 11.25 -10.39
C LEU A 195 -11.70 11.59 -11.10
N GLU A 196 -12.72 12.04 -10.36
CA GLU A 196 -13.98 12.51 -10.95
C GLU A 196 -13.77 13.81 -11.76
N ARG A 197 -13.02 14.77 -11.23
CA ARG A 197 -12.69 16.01 -11.94
C ARG A 197 -11.83 15.77 -13.19
N ILE A 198 -10.81 14.93 -13.08
CA ILE A 198 -9.96 14.50 -14.21
C ILE A 198 -10.81 13.85 -15.31
N GLU A 199 -11.71 12.94 -14.94
CA GLU A 199 -12.63 12.32 -15.91
C GLU A 199 -13.49 13.37 -16.61
N ASN A 200 -14.00 14.36 -15.87
CA ASN A 200 -14.77 15.45 -16.46
C ASN A 200 -13.92 16.28 -17.43
N TYR A 201 -12.75 16.78 -17.02
CA TYR A 201 -11.86 17.60 -17.84
C TYR A 201 -11.43 16.88 -19.11
N ALA A 202 -10.94 15.65 -18.98
CA ALA A 202 -10.44 14.86 -20.11
C ALA A 202 -11.55 14.57 -21.13
N ASN A 203 -12.80 14.46 -20.68
CA ASN A 203 -13.94 14.12 -21.53
C ASN A 203 -14.69 15.32 -22.14
N VAL A 204 -14.41 16.57 -21.74
CA VAL A 204 -15.13 17.76 -22.28
C VAL A 204 -14.99 17.85 -23.80
N GLN A 205 -13.77 17.60 -24.29
CA GLN A 205 -13.37 17.75 -25.70
C GLN A 205 -13.02 16.42 -26.37
N ALA A 206 -13.36 15.29 -25.74
CA ALA A 206 -13.05 13.97 -26.25
C ALA A 206 -14.12 13.50 -27.25
N LYS A 207 -13.68 12.90 -28.35
CA LYS A 207 -14.55 12.50 -29.48
C LYS A 207 -14.67 10.99 -29.63
N ASP A 208 -13.55 10.30 -29.77
CA ASP A 208 -13.52 8.87 -30.12
C ASP A 208 -13.36 7.95 -28.91
N TYR A 209 -12.85 8.48 -27.80
CA TYR A 209 -12.62 7.74 -26.57
C TYR A 209 -13.12 8.56 -25.38
N ARG A 210 -13.80 7.91 -24.43
CA ARG A 210 -14.17 8.52 -23.15
C ARG A 210 -13.46 7.81 -22.03
N LEU A 211 -12.80 8.59 -21.19
CA LEU A 211 -12.20 8.10 -19.95
C LEU A 211 -13.33 7.70 -19.00
N ASP A 212 -13.21 6.53 -18.39
CA ASP A 212 -14.17 5.99 -17.44
C ASP A 212 -13.44 5.34 -16.26
N CYS A 213 -13.25 6.11 -15.20
CA CYS A 213 -12.52 5.66 -14.01
C CYS A 213 -13.46 5.05 -12.95
N ARG A 214 -14.72 4.68 -13.30
CA ARG A 214 -15.71 4.17 -12.35
C ARG A 214 -15.21 2.99 -11.54
N ASN A 215 -14.62 1.98 -12.19
CA ASN A 215 -14.12 0.79 -11.50
C ASN A 215 -13.04 1.10 -10.45
N VAL A 216 -12.15 2.06 -10.76
CA VAL A 216 -11.12 2.52 -9.81
C VAL A 216 -11.77 3.29 -8.68
N ARG A 217 -12.68 4.23 -8.96
CA ARG A 217 -13.39 5.00 -7.92
C ARG A 217 -14.20 4.10 -6.99
N ASP A 218 -14.94 3.14 -7.52
CA ASP A 218 -15.76 2.21 -6.73
C ASP A 218 -14.89 1.37 -5.77
N TYR A 219 -13.73 0.92 -6.24
CA TYR A 219 -12.77 0.20 -5.40
C TYR A 219 -12.21 1.09 -4.28
N LEU A 220 -11.79 2.33 -4.60
CA LEU A 220 -11.28 3.28 -3.62
C LEU A 220 -12.35 3.70 -2.60
N GLN A 221 -13.61 3.81 -3.02
CA GLN A 221 -14.75 4.05 -2.12
C GLN A 221 -14.94 2.89 -1.14
N GLY A 222 -14.85 1.64 -1.62
CA GLY A 222 -14.88 0.45 -0.76
C GLY A 222 -13.75 0.43 0.26
N LEU A 223 -12.54 0.83 -0.15
CA LEU A 223 -11.40 0.98 0.75
C LEU A 223 -11.61 2.09 1.78
N SER A 224 -12.11 3.26 1.36
CA SER A 224 -12.43 4.37 2.26
C SER A 224 -13.45 3.95 3.33
N LEU A 225 -14.52 3.25 2.94
CA LEU A 225 -15.52 2.74 3.88
C LEU A 225 -14.92 1.72 4.87
N SER A 226 -14.01 0.89 4.39
CA SER A 226 -13.33 -0.11 5.22
C SER A 226 -12.43 0.55 6.27
N LEU A 227 -11.68 1.59 5.89
CA LEU A 227 -10.87 2.38 6.82
C LEU A 227 -11.71 3.14 7.84
N TYR A 228 -12.78 3.79 7.39
CA TYR A 228 -13.72 4.48 8.29
C TYR A 228 -14.31 3.54 9.35
N THR A 229 -14.65 2.31 8.93
CA THR A 229 -15.15 1.28 9.87
C THR A 229 -14.08 0.89 10.89
N LEU A 230 -12.81 0.81 10.48
CA LEU A 230 -11.70 0.51 11.38
C LEU A 230 -11.51 1.62 12.42
N GLU A 231 -11.55 2.88 11.98
CA GLU A 231 -11.46 4.05 12.86
C GLU A 231 -12.59 4.07 13.89
N GLN A 232 -13.84 3.83 13.46
CA GLN A 232 -14.98 3.76 14.39
C GLN A 232 -14.84 2.64 15.42
N GLN A 233 -14.42 1.45 14.98
CA GLN A 233 -14.21 0.32 15.88
C GLN A 233 -13.09 0.61 16.87
N SER A 234 -12.00 1.24 16.43
CA SER A 234 -10.90 1.63 17.32
C SER A 234 -11.34 2.65 18.37
N ALA A 235 -12.19 3.61 18.00
CA ALA A 235 -12.72 4.60 18.93
C ALA A 235 -13.67 3.98 19.97
N SER A 236 -14.51 3.02 19.56
CA SER A 236 -15.43 2.33 20.49
C SER A 236 -14.72 1.49 21.55
N VAL A 237 -13.55 0.90 21.24
CA VAL A 237 -12.74 0.15 22.22
C VAL A 237 -12.15 1.08 23.29
N ILE A 238 -11.75 2.29 22.89
CA ILE A 238 -11.21 3.30 23.81
C ILE A 238 -12.30 3.87 24.73
N GLU A 239 -13.54 4.00 24.24
CA GLU A 239 -14.68 4.44 25.06
C GLU A 239 -15.08 3.40 26.13
N ASP A 240 -14.95 2.10 25.84
CA ASP A 240 -15.26 1.02 26.80
C ASP A 240 -14.17 0.89 27.91
N GLU A 241 -12.90 1.14 27.58
CA GLU A 241 -11.81 1.23 28.57
C GLU A 241 -11.84 2.55 29.38
N GLY A 242 -12.37 3.63 28.81
CA GLY A 242 -12.48 4.95 29.44
C GLY A 242 -13.49 5.07 30.60
N ALA A 243 -14.33 4.04 30.81
CA ALA A 243 -15.34 4.02 31.88
C ALA A 243 -14.82 3.51 33.24
N GLN A 244 -13.56 3.06 33.34
CA GLN A 244 -12.93 2.67 34.61
C GLN A 244 -11.81 3.65 35.00
N ALA A 245 -12.19 4.81 35.54
CA ALA A 245 -11.25 5.76 36.12
C ALA A 245 -10.80 5.36 37.54
N LEU A 246 -9.47 5.32 37.78
CA LEU A 246 -8.67 5.85 38.93
C LEU A 246 -7.32 5.08 39.08
N PRO A 247 -6.24 5.68 39.66
CA PRO A 247 -5.69 7.02 39.50
C PRO A 247 -4.23 7.01 38.97
N ASP A 248 -3.80 8.21 38.53
CA ASP A 248 -2.45 8.69 38.21
C ASP A 248 -1.26 7.87 38.75
N VAL A 249 -0.56 7.16 37.86
CA VAL A 249 0.87 6.90 38.00
C VAL A 249 1.55 7.35 36.72
N ARG A 250 2.09 8.57 36.76
CA ARG A 250 3.16 9.03 35.88
C ARG A 250 4.29 7.99 35.85
N THR A 251 4.27 7.13 34.84
CA THR A 251 5.46 6.40 34.42
C THR A 251 5.67 6.71 32.96
N SER A 252 6.64 7.60 32.73
CA SER A 252 7.28 7.84 31.44
C SER A 252 7.51 6.52 30.69
N ILE A 253 6.70 6.29 29.65
CA ILE A 253 6.96 5.24 28.66
C ILE A 253 8.11 5.77 27.80
N VAL A 254 9.33 5.54 28.28
CA VAL A 254 10.49 5.50 27.41
C VAL A 254 10.30 4.27 26.55
N SER A 255 10.06 4.48 25.26
CA SER A 255 10.14 3.47 24.21
C SER A 255 11.52 2.81 24.25
N ALA A 256 11.66 1.76 25.05
CA ALA A 256 12.72 0.80 24.91
C ALA A 256 12.18 -0.33 24.05
N ASN A 257 12.53 -0.32 22.76
CA ASN A 257 12.59 -1.55 21.97
C ASN A 257 13.48 -2.53 22.74
N LYS A 258 12.89 -3.32 23.65
CA LYS A 258 13.57 -4.38 24.38
C LYS A 258 13.87 -5.47 23.36
N THR A 259 15.02 -5.35 22.70
CA THR A 259 15.55 -6.41 21.86
C THR A 259 15.78 -7.61 22.77
N ILE A 260 15.13 -8.74 22.49
CA ILE A 260 15.31 -9.98 23.23
C ILE A 260 16.74 -10.48 22.93
N ARG A 261 17.62 -10.44 23.93
CA ARG A 261 19.05 -10.80 23.76
C ARG A 261 19.45 -12.03 24.57
N SER A 262 18.60 -12.46 25.49
CA SER A 262 18.86 -13.61 26.34
C SER A 262 17.59 -14.40 26.62
N ARG A 263 17.79 -15.66 27.03
CA ARG A 263 16.71 -16.52 27.52
C ARG A 263 16.03 -15.94 28.76
N GLN A 264 16.74 -15.17 29.58
CA GLN A 264 16.17 -14.49 30.74
C GLN A 264 15.21 -13.37 30.33
N ASP A 265 15.49 -12.66 29.22
CA ASP A 265 14.59 -11.63 28.69
C ASP A 265 13.27 -12.25 28.22
N VAL A 266 13.33 -13.45 27.63
CA VAL A 266 12.14 -14.21 27.23
C VAL A 266 11.29 -14.58 28.44
N ILE A 267 11.90 -15.09 29.51
CA ILE A 267 11.17 -15.46 30.74
C ILE A 267 10.47 -14.23 31.33
N LEU A 268 11.18 -13.11 31.45
CA LEU A 268 10.62 -11.86 31.98
C LEU A 268 9.47 -11.32 31.13
N LEU A 269 9.55 -11.43 29.80
CA LEU A 269 8.45 -11.03 28.92
C LEU A 269 7.25 -11.97 29.06
N LEU A 270 7.47 -13.28 29.18
CA LEU A 270 6.40 -14.24 29.40
C LEU A 270 5.71 -14.01 30.77
N ASP A 271 6.45 -13.61 31.80
CA ASP A 271 5.88 -13.21 33.09
C ASP A 271 5.00 -11.96 32.96
N GLN A 272 5.45 -10.93 32.22
CA GLN A 272 4.64 -9.75 31.94
C GLN A 272 3.35 -10.08 31.18
N VAL A 273 3.42 -11.02 30.23
CA VAL A 273 2.25 -11.52 29.51
C VAL A 273 1.30 -12.28 30.46
N LEU A 274 1.85 -13.07 31.39
CA LEU A 274 1.03 -13.76 32.41
C LEU A 274 0.32 -12.78 33.34
N ASP A 275 1.00 -11.72 33.78
CA ASP A 275 0.41 -10.67 34.63
C ASP A 275 -0.76 -9.99 33.93
N TYR A 276 -0.63 -9.70 32.63
CA TYR A 276 -1.73 -9.17 31.81
C TYR A 276 -2.94 -10.13 31.83
N PHE A 277 -2.75 -11.41 31.51
CA PHE A 277 -3.88 -12.34 31.49
C PHE A 277 -4.49 -12.56 32.88
N GLN A 278 -3.70 -12.51 33.96
CA GLN A 278 -4.25 -12.59 35.31
C GLN A 278 -5.12 -11.38 35.67
N GLN A 279 -4.78 -10.21 35.16
CA GLN A 279 -5.45 -8.96 35.49
C GLN A 279 -6.67 -8.67 34.58
N TYR A 280 -6.57 -8.97 33.29
CA TYR A 280 -7.58 -8.59 32.29
C TYR A 280 -8.40 -9.78 31.77
N GLU A 281 -7.87 -11.01 31.78
CA GLU A 281 -8.50 -12.18 31.14
C GLU A 281 -8.29 -13.50 31.92
N PRO A 282 -8.75 -13.61 33.19
CA PRO A 282 -8.41 -14.71 34.09
C PRO A 282 -8.91 -16.10 33.64
N SER A 283 -9.90 -16.14 32.74
CA SER A 283 -10.47 -17.38 32.16
C SER A 283 -9.81 -17.82 30.86
N HIS A 284 -8.84 -17.05 30.34
CA HIS A 284 -8.16 -17.36 29.07
C HIS A 284 -7.30 -18.63 29.24
N PRO A 285 -7.20 -19.52 28.23
CA PRO A 285 -6.40 -20.75 28.33
C PRO A 285 -4.88 -20.52 28.21
N ALA A 286 -4.45 -19.38 27.65
CA ALA A 286 -3.03 -19.10 27.40
C ALA A 286 -2.14 -19.11 28.65
N PRO A 287 -2.52 -18.59 29.83
CA PRO A 287 -1.71 -18.68 31.04
C PRO A 287 -1.24 -20.09 31.40
N ILE A 288 -2.07 -21.10 31.17
CA ILE A 288 -1.71 -22.50 31.44
C ILE A 288 -0.65 -22.98 30.44
N LEU A 289 -0.81 -22.62 29.17
CA LEU A 289 0.14 -22.98 28.10
C LEU A 289 1.46 -22.25 28.24
N ILE A 290 1.44 -20.95 28.55
CA ILE A 290 2.62 -20.11 28.75
C ILE A 290 3.42 -20.63 29.94
N ARG A 291 2.78 -20.96 31.08
CA ARG A 291 3.46 -21.56 32.23
C ARG A 291 4.10 -22.91 31.89
N ARG A 292 3.46 -23.73 31.04
CA ARG A 292 4.06 -24.98 30.55
C ARG A 292 5.28 -24.69 29.67
N SER A 293 5.17 -23.77 28.72
CA SER A 293 6.30 -23.34 27.88
C SER A 293 7.46 -22.76 28.70
N GLN A 294 7.18 -21.97 29.73
CA GLN A 294 8.20 -21.44 30.65
C GLN A 294 8.95 -22.54 31.41
N LYS A 295 8.27 -23.61 31.85
CA LYS A 295 8.92 -24.75 32.50
C LYS A 295 9.85 -25.49 31.54
N MET A 296 9.45 -25.62 30.28
CA MET A 296 10.20 -26.33 29.23
C MET A 296 11.44 -25.57 28.75
N ILE A 297 11.49 -24.27 28.96
CA ILE A 297 12.63 -23.43 28.61
C ILE A 297 13.86 -23.96 29.36
N GLY A 298 14.78 -24.59 28.61
CA GLY A 298 16.06 -25.17 29.05
C GLY A 298 16.05 -26.56 29.64
N MET A 299 14.95 -27.28 29.52
CA MET A 299 14.94 -28.72 29.74
C MET A 299 15.63 -29.42 28.56
N ASP A 300 16.22 -30.59 28.79
CA ASP A 300 16.67 -31.42 27.68
C ASP A 300 15.46 -32.00 26.91
N PHE A 301 15.69 -32.36 25.64
CA PHE A 301 14.63 -32.81 24.74
C PHE A 301 13.86 -34.03 25.29
N VAL A 302 14.53 -34.93 26.01
CA VAL A 302 13.90 -36.14 26.57
C VAL A 302 12.93 -35.77 27.69
N THR A 303 13.33 -34.83 28.56
CA THR A 303 12.50 -34.34 29.65
C THR A 303 11.31 -33.51 29.15
N ILE A 304 11.46 -32.81 28.01
CA ILE A 304 10.36 -32.12 27.31
C ILE A 304 9.32 -33.12 26.81
N VAL A 305 9.76 -34.24 26.21
CA VAL A 305 8.86 -35.29 25.71
C VAL A 305 8.14 -35.99 26.87
N GLU A 306 8.82 -36.22 27.99
CA GLU A 306 8.23 -36.72 29.24
C GLU A 306 7.09 -35.82 29.76
N GLU A 307 7.29 -34.49 29.75
CA GLU A 307 6.30 -33.51 30.23
C GLU A 307 5.09 -33.38 29.27
N LEU A 308 5.31 -33.49 27.95
CA LEU A 308 4.26 -33.31 26.96
C LEU A 308 3.39 -34.56 26.74
N LEU A 309 3.98 -35.75 26.75
CA LEU A 309 3.30 -36.98 26.36
C LEU A 309 3.85 -38.19 27.16
N PRO A 310 3.49 -38.33 28.46
CA PRO A 310 4.03 -39.37 29.32
C PRO A 310 3.78 -40.80 28.82
N GLU A 311 2.73 -41.02 28.01
CA GLU A 311 2.40 -42.34 27.43
C GLU A 311 3.17 -42.68 26.13
N SER A 312 3.95 -41.75 25.56
CA SER A 312 4.57 -41.91 24.23
C SER A 312 6.07 -42.25 24.24
N LEU A 313 6.71 -42.26 25.43
CA LEU A 313 8.15 -42.52 25.57
C LEU A 313 8.56 -43.91 25.10
N VAL A 314 7.70 -44.91 25.34
CA VAL A 314 7.94 -46.30 24.93
C VAL A 314 8.01 -46.43 23.40
N SER A 315 7.22 -45.62 22.67
CA SER A 315 7.18 -45.62 21.20
C SER A 315 8.35 -44.86 20.58
N LEU A 316 8.86 -43.81 21.24
CA LEU A 316 10.03 -43.05 20.75
C LEU A 316 11.36 -43.77 20.98
N LEU A 317 11.53 -44.47 22.11
CA LEU A 317 12.73 -45.29 22.37
C LEU A 317 12.83 -46.51 21.43
N GLN A 318 11.70 -47.02 20.92
CA GLN A 318 11.68 -48.08 19.91
C GLN A 318 12.12 -47.61 18.51
N LEU A 319 11.98 -46.31 18.21
CA LEU A 319 12.37 -45.72 16.93
C LEU A 319 13.84 -45.24 16.90
N SER A 320 14.39 -44.84 18.06
CA SER A 320 15.80 -44.41 18.19
C SER A 320 16.80 -45.58 18.33
N GLY A 321 16.32 -46.83 18.30
CA GLY A 321 17.14 -48.04 18.33
C GLY A 321 17.69 -48.43 16.95
N LYS A 322 18.56 -47.59 16.38
CA LYS A 322 19.65 -47.97 15.45
C LYS A 322 20.60 -46.80 15.22
#